data_AF-A0A3C2DWC0-F1
#
_entry.id   AF-A0A3C2DWC0-F1
#
_cell.length_a   1.000
_cell.length_b   1.000
_cell.length_c   1.000
_cell.angle_alpha   90.00
_cell.angle_beta   90.00
_cell.angle_gamma   90.00
#
_symmetry.space_group_name_H-M   'P 1'
#
loop_
_entity.id
_entity.type
_entity.pdbx_description
1 polymer ?
#
loop_
_entity_poly.entity_id
_entity_poly.type
_entity_poly.pdbx_seq_one_letter_code
_entity_poly.pdbx_strand_id
1 'polypeptide(L)'
;EFDVLVGINLLREGLDIPEVSLVAIIDADKEGFLRSETSLIQTIGRAARNADGQVIMYADSVTPSMEKAISETYRRREIQTAYNKEHHITPKTIKKDVRDIIEISTHADDKPKKRLSAREREALIVKLTAEMKAAAKILEFEHAAMLRDKIQKLREGK
;
A
#
# COMPACT_ATOMS: atom_id res chain seq x y z
N GLU A 1 -0.29 -13.91 4.75
CA GLU A 1 -0.31 -13.63 3.30
C GLU A 1 -1.74 -13.33 2.92
N PHE A 2 -1.99 -12.25 2.19
CA PHE A 2 -3.34 -11.80 1.86
C PHE A 2 -3.36 -11.45 0.36
N ASP A 3 -4.25 -12.10 -0.40
CA ASP A 3 -4.39 -11.87 -1.84
C ASP A 3 -5.44 -10.80 -2.17
N VAL A 4 -6.35 -10.53 -1.22
CA VAL A 4 -7.49 -9.62 -1.41
C VAL A 4 -7.66 -8.72 -0.19
N LEU A 5 -7.84 -7.42 -0.45
CA LEU A 5 -8.22 -6.42 0.54
C LEU A 5 -9.60 -5.86 0.19
N VAL A 6 -10.53 -5.95 1.14
CA VAL A 6 -11.89 -5.41 1.00
C VAL A 6 -12.06 -4.20 1.92
N GLY A 7 -12.57 -3.09 1.40
CA GLY A 7 -12.78 -1.88 2.18
C GLY A 7 -13.79 -0.94 1.54
N ILE A 8 -14.47 -0.16 2.39
CA ILE A 8 -15.48 0.83 1.97
C ILE A 8 -14.82 2.05 1.35
N ASN A 9 -13.68 2.47 1.91
CA ASN A 9 -12.91 3.60 1.45
C ASN A 9 -11.44 3.22 1.34
N LEU A 10 -11.02 2.85 0.13
CA LEU A 10 -9.62 2.56 -0.19
C LEU A 10 -8.82 3.85 -0.50
N LEU A 11 -9.44 5.03 -0.32
CA LEU A 11 -8.85 6.35 -0.61
C LEU A 11 -7.86 6.84 0.46
N ARG A 12 -7.37 5.98 1.34
CA ARG A 12 -6.31 6.43 2.26
C ARG A 12 -5.08 6.85 1.45
N GLU A 13 -4.57 8.03 1.77
CA GLU A 13 -3.25 8.46 1.31
C GLU A 13 -2.25 7.37 1.70
N GLY A 14 -1.48 6.87 0.73
CA GLY A 14 -0.43 5.88 0.99
C GLY A 14 -0.71 4.42 0.61
N LEU A 15 -1.90 4.06 0.10
CA LEU A 15 -2.07 2.74 -0.53
C LEU A 15 -1.46 2.75 -1.96
N ASP A 16 -0.13 2.73 -2.04
CA ASP A 16 0.68 2.63 -3.25
C ASP A 16 1.27 1.22 -3.34
N ILE A 17 0.48 0.27 -3.86
CA ILE A 17 0.83 -1.16 -3.88
C ILE A 17 0.98 -1.60 -5.35
N PRO A 18 2.21 -1.65 -5.90
CA PRO A 18 2.47 -2.05 -7.28
C PRO A 18 1.97 -3.47 -7.63
N GLU A 19 1.77 -4.32 -6.63
CA GLU A 19 1.29 -5.69 -6.76
C GLU A 19 -0.21 -5.77 -7.10
N VAL A 20 -0.98 -4.69 -6.88
CA VAL A 20 -2.41 -4.66 -7.19
C VAL A 20 -2.61 -4.55 -8.70
N SER A 21 -3.03 -5.67 -9.33
CA SER A 21 -3.41 -5.71 -10.73
C SER A 21 -4.90 -5.50 -10.98
N LEU A 22 -5.76 -5.69 -9.97
CA LEU A 22 -7.22 -5.57 -10.12
C LEU A 22 -7.85 -4.76 -8.99
N VAL A 23 -8.70 -3.81 -9.36
CA VAL A 23 -9.59 -3.09 -8.44
C VAL A 23 -11.04 -3.38 -8.84
N ALA A 24 -11.82 -3.96 -7.92
CA ALA A 24 -13.25 -4.18 -8.12
C ALA A 24 -14.07 -3.18 -7.31
N ILE A 25 -14.94 -2.42 -7.99
CA ILE A 25 -15.86 -1.46 -7.37
C ILE A 25 -17.26 -2.06 -7.43
N ILE A 26 -17.74 -2.52 -6.28
CA ILE A 26 -19.13 -3.00 -6.11
C ILE A 26 -20.05 -1.79 -5.96
N ASP A 27 -21.27 -1.87 -6.51
CA ASP A 27 -22.27 -0.80 -6.43
C ASP A 27 -21.72 0.52 -6.98
N ALA A 28 -21.12 0.47 -8.18
CA ALA A 28 -20.50 1.63 -8.80
C ALA A 28 -21.51 2.71 -9.21
N ASP A 29 -22.78 2.33 -9.43
CA ASP A 29 -23.87 3.24 -9.80
C ASP A 29 -24.60 3.90 -8.61
N LYS A 30 -24.25 3.54 -7.37
CA LYS A 30 -24.85 4.13 -6.18
C LYS A 30 -24.19 5.47 -5.88
N GLU A 31 -24.68 6.53 -6.55
CA GLU A 31 -24.15 7.88 -6.38
C GLU A 31 -24.16 8.34 -4.91
N GLY A 32 -23.19 9.19 -4.58
CA GLY A 32 -22.92 9.63 -3.22
C GLY A 32 -21.44 9.93 -3.05
N PHE A 33 -20.99 10.17 -1.81
CA PHE A 33 -19.60 10.53 -1.53
C PHE A 33 -18.60 9.53 -2.13
N LEU A 34 -18.80 8.23 -1.88
CA LEU A 34 -17.88 7.15 -2.28
C LEU A 34 -17.91 6.80 -3.78
N ARG A 35 -18.90 7.30 -4.53
CA ARG A 35 -19.08 7.07 -5.97
C ARG A 35 -19.17 8.36 -6.77
N SER A 36 -18.73 9.46 -6.17
CA SER A 36 -18.50 10.70 -6.87
C SER A 36 -17.40 10.51 -7.92
N GLU A 37 -17.43 11.34 -8.97
CA GLU A 37 -16.40 11.39 -10.02
C GLU A 37 -14.97 11.35 -9.44
N THR A 38 -14.69 12.19 -8.45
CA THR A 38 -13.38 12.28 -7.79
C THR A 38 -13.00 10.98 -7.07
N SER A 39 -13.95 10.37 -6.35
CA SER A 39 -13.72 9.11 -5.62
C SER A 39 -13.50 7.93 -6.57
N LEU A 40 -14.25 7.87 -7.68
CA LEU A 40 -14.07 6.86 -8.71
C LEU A 40 -12.69 7.00 -9.37
N ILE A 41 -12.30 8.20 -9.77
CA ILE A 41 -10.96 8.46 -10.36
C ILE A 41 -9.84 8.04 -9.41
N GLN A 42 -9.94 8.39 -8.12
CA GLN A 42 -8.93 8.02 -7.14
C GLN A 42 -8.88 6.50 -6.88
N THR A 43 -10.04 5.84 -6.92
CA THR A 43 -10.13 4.37 -6.77
C THR A 43 -9.54 3.66 -7.98
N ILE A 44 -9.83 4.13 -9.20
CA ILE A 44 -9.22 3.65 -10.46
C ILE A 44 -7.71 3.79 -10.40
N GLY A 45 -7.21 4.93 -9.89
CA GLY A 45 -5.79 5.22 -9.77
C GLY A 45 -4.98 4.20 -8.96
N ARG A 46 -5.64 3.38 -8.13
CA ARG A 46 -4.97 2.30 -7.37
C ARG A 46 -4.47 1.17 -8.27
N ALA A 47 -5.14 0.90 -9.39
CA ALA A 47 -4.69 -0.08 -10.37
C ALA A 47 -3.56 0.45 -11.28
N ALA A 48 -3.37 1.77 -11.36
CA ALA A 48 -2.46 2.40 -12.32
C ALA A 48 -0.95 2.20 -12.02
N ARG A 49 -0.62 1.52 -10.91
CA ARG A 49 0.76 1.22 -10.52
C ARG A 49 1.29 -0.10 -11.09
N ASN A 50 0.39 -0.91 -11.63
CA ASN A 50 0.71 -2.18 -12.25
C ASN A 50 0.56 -2.07 -13.77
N ALA A 51 1.48 -2.66 -14.53
CA ALA A 51 1.43 -2.68 -15.99
C ALA A 51 0.16 -3.38 -16.52
N ASP A 52 -0.34 -4.37 -15.78
CA ASP A 52 -1.57 -5.13 -16.07
C ASP A 52 -2.76 -4.62 -15.25
N GLY A 53 -2.68 -3.39 -14.74
CA GLY A 53 -3.72 -2.76 -13.93
C GLY A 53 -5.08 -2.69 -14.63
N GLN A 54 -6.10 -3.25 -13.97
CA GLN A 54 -7.48 -3.29 -14.42
C GLN A 54 -8.46 -2.85 -13.34
N VAL A 55 -9.59 -2.31 -13.78
CA VAL A 55 -10.69 -1.90 -12.90
C VAL A 55 -11.98 -2.50 -13.42
N ILE A 56 -12.75 -3.15 -12.54
CA ILE A 56 -14.09 -3.65 -12.83
C ILE A 56 -15.09 -2.86 -11.98
N MET A 57 -16.05 -2.23 -12.64
CA MET A 57 -17.16 -1.53 -11.98
C MET A 57 -18.43 -2.37 -12.14
N TYR A 58 -18.96 -2.87 -11.03
CA TYR A 58 -20.25 -3.57 -11.02
C TYR A 58 -21.36 -2.55 -10.79
N ALA A 59 -22.26 -2.44 -11.76
CA ALA A 59 -23.35 -1.48 -11.79
C ALA A 59 -24.49 -1.98 -12.67
N ASP A 60 -25.71 -1.56 -12.37
CA ASP A 60 -26.88 -1.80 -13.22
C ASP A 60 -26.97 -0.75 -14.35
N SER A 61 -26.42 0.45 -14.13
CA SER A 61 -26.43 1.55 -15.10
C SER A 61 -25.14 2.39 -15.05
N VAL A 62 -24.85 3.12 -16.12
CA VAL A 62 -23.71 4.06 -16.14
C VAL A 62 -24.20 5.43 -15.67
N THR A 63 -23.71 5.88 -14.51
CA THR A 63 -24.05 7.21 -13.96
C THR A 63 -23.20 8.32 -14.58
N PRO A 64 -23.60 9.60 -14.47
CA PRO A 64 -22.77 10.71 -14.93
C PRO A 64 -21.39 10.75 -14.27
N SER A 65 -21.30 10.38 -12.98
CA SER A 65 -20.03 10.28 -12.25
C SER A 65 -19.12 9.19 -12.82
N MET A 66 -19.70 8.03 -13.17
CA MET A 66 -18.97 6.94 -13.84
C MET A 66 -18.50 7.35 -15.23
N GLU A 67 -19.39 7.92 -16.05
CA GLU A 67 -19.09 8.34 -17.41
C GLU A 67 -17.89 9.28 -17.47
N LYS A 68 -17.86 10.29 -16.59
CA LYS A 68 -16.74 11.23 -16.49
C LYS A 68 -15.45 10.56 -16.02
N ALA A 69 -15.52 9.72 -15.00
CA ALA A 69 -14.35 9.01 -14.49
C ALA A 69 -13.75 8.05 -15.55
N ILE A 70 -14.60 7.33 -16.27
CA ILE A 70 -14.22 6.42 -17.36
C ILE A 70 -13.60 7.23 -18.51
N SER A 71 -14.27 8.29 -18.95
CA SER A 71 -13.79 9.15 -20.04
C SER A 71 -12.44 9.78 -19.73
N GLU A 72 -12.26 10.32 -18.52
CA GLU A 72 -10.97 10.89 -18.09
C GLU A 72 -9.87 9.82 -18.00
N THR A 73 -10.21 8.60 -17.58
CA THR A 73 -9.27 7.48 -17.55
C THR A 73 -8.81 7.11 -18.95
N TYR A 74 -9.72 6.96 -19.91
CA TYR A 74 -9.38 6.66 -21.31
C TYR A 74 -8.58 7.80 -21.95
N ARG A 75 -9.00 9.06 -21.77
CA ARG A 75 -8.26 10.22 -22.27
C ARG A 75 -6.81 10.24 -21.80
N ARG A 76 -6.57 9.99 -20.51
CA ARG A 76 -5.20 9.89 -19.95
C ARG A 76 -4.43 8.72 -20.54
N ARG A 77 -5.06 7.54 -20.64
CA ARG A 77 -4.43 6.33 -21.18
C ARG A 77 -4.03 6.49 -22.64
N GLU A 78 -4.86 7.14 -23.45
CA GLU A 78 -4.55 7.43 -24.86
C GLU A 78 -3.31 8.31 -24.99
N ILE A 79 -3.24 9.41 -24.23
CA ILE A 79 -2.06 10.30 -24.22
C ILE A 79 -0.81 9.53 -23.79
N GLN A 80 -0.89 8.73 -22.73
CA GLN A 80 0.23 7.92 -22.24
C GLN A 80 0.67 6.87 -23.28
N THR A 81 -0.29 6.24 -23.95
CA THR A 81 0.00 5.22 -24.97
C THR A 81 0.66 5.84 -26.20
N ALA A 82 0.18 7.00 -26.64
CA ALA A 82 0.79 7.76 -27.74
C ALA A 82 2.23 8.17 -27.40
N TYR A 83 2.44 8.74 -26.21
CA TYR A 83 3.76 9.10 -25.70
C TYR A 83 4.70 7.88 -25.64
N ASN A 84 4.24 6.77 -25.08
CA ASN A 84 5.03 5.54 -24.99
C ASN A 84 5.43 5.01 -26.37
N LYS A 85 4.51 5.07 -27.35
CA LYS A 85 4.78 4.64 -28.72
C LYS A 85 5.82 5.53 -29.41
N GLU A 86 5.69 6.84 -29.25
CA GLU A 86 6.62 7.83 -29.80
C GLU A 86 8.03 7.70 -29.21
N HIS A 87 8.13 7.41 -27.92
CA HIS A 87 9.41 7.28 -27.20
C HIS A 87 9.90 5.84 -27.03
N HIS A 88 9.24 4.86 -27.65
CA HIS A 88 9.57 3.43 -27.54
C HIS A 88 9.64 2.92 -26.08
N ILE A 89 8.79 3.44 -25.20
CA ILE A 89 8.70 3.05 -23.79
C ILE A 89 7.77 1.84 -23.66
N THR A 90 8.28 0.76 -23.07
CA THR A 90 7.46 -0.39 -22.68
C THR A 90 7.04 -0.23 -21.21
N PRO A 91 5.73 -0.17 -20.89
CA PRO A 91 5.27 -0.11 -19.51
C PRO A 91 5.80 -1.28 -18.69
N LYS A 92 6.35 -1.00 -17.51
CA LYS A 92 6.85 -2.01 -16.58
C LYS A 92 6.37 -1.65 -15.18
N THR A 93 5.86 -2.64 -14.46
CA THR A 93 5.53 -2.48 -13.04
C THR A 93 6.81 -2.18 -12.27
N ILE A 94 6.79 -1.13 -11.45
CA ILE A 94 7.90 -0.80 -10.57
C ILE A 94 7.95 -1.89 -9.49
N LYS A 95 9.00 -2.71 -9.52
CA LYS A 95 9.32 -3.60 -8.40
C LYS A 95 10.08 -2.76 -7.38
N LYS A 96 9.41 -2.36 -6.31
CA LYS A 96 10.09 -1.81 -5.13
C LYS A 96 10.52 -3.01 -4.30
N ASP A 97 11.81 -3.23 -4.15
CA ASP A 97 12.29 -4.19 -3.18
C ASP A 97 11.86 -3.70 -1.79
N VAL A 98 11.13 -4.54 -1.06
CA VAL A 98 10.77 -4.30 0.36
C VAL A 98 12.04 -4.09 1.22
N ARG A 99 13.22 -4.46 0.69
CA ARG A 99 14.53 -4.39 1.34
C ARG A 99 15.17 -3.00 1.31
N ASP A 100 14.87 -2.14 0.34
CA ASP A 100 15.62 -0.87 0.18
C ASP A 100 15.26 0.19 1.24
N ILE A 101 14.12 0.04 1.92
CA ILE A 101 13.78 0.85 3.09
C ILE A 101 14.49 0.32 4.35
N ILE A 102 14.86 -0.96 4.37
CA ILE A 102 15.48 -1.64 5.51
C ILE A 102 16.99 -1.40 5.55
N GLU A 103 17.67 -1.33 4.41
CA GLU A 103 19.15 -1.25 4.38
C GLU A 103 19.74 0.07 4.91
N ILE A 104 18.95 1.15 5.02
CA ILE A 104 19.41 2.37 5.69
C ILE A 104 19.50 2.18 7.23
N SER A 105 18.90 1.12 7.78
CA SER A 105 18.82 0.88 9.23
C SER A 105 19.61 -0.33 9.73
N THR A 106 20.27 -1.10 8.87
CA THR A 106 21.04 -2.30 9.24
C THR A 106 22.55 -2.09 9.11
N HIS A 107 23.06 -1.03 9.72
CA HIS A 107 24.45 -0.98 10.17
C HIS A 107 24.46 -0.97 11.69
N ALA A 108 24.11 -2.10 12.30
CA ALA A 108 24.33 -2.34 13.71
C ALA A 108 24.59 -3.82 13.99
N ASP A 109 25.89 -4.11 14.12
CA ASP A 109 26.50 -5.14 14.95
C ASP A 109 26.19 -6.63 14.66
N ASP A 110 27.06 -7.21 13.83
CA ASP A 110 27.40 -8.64 13.84
C ASP A 110 28.26 -8.95 15.10
N LYS A 111 27.62 -9.02 16.27
CA LYS A 111 28.26 -9.51 17.51
C LYS A 111 27.53 -10.74 18.08
N PRO A 112 28.26 -11.71 18.63
CA PRO A 112 27.71 -12.99 19.06
C PRO A 112 26.64 -12.79 20.14
N LYS A 113 25.46 -13.40 19.94
CA LYS A 113 24.30 -13.34 20.83
C LYS A 113 24.64 -13.83 22.24
N LYS A 114 24.95 -12.90 23.16
CA LYS A 114 24.83 -13.16 24.60
C LYS A 114 23.37 -13.47 24.93
N ARG A 115 23.11 -14.54 25.68
CA ARG A 115 21.77 -14.81 26.24
C ARG A 115 21.45 -13.67 27.21
N LEU A 116 20.51 -12.80 26.81
CA LEU A 116 20.01 -11.72 27.64
C LEU A 116 19.38 -12.30 28.92
N SER A 117 19.66 -11.69 30.07
CA SER A 117 18.94 -12.03 31.30
C SER A 117 17.47 -11.60 31.21
N ALA A 118 16.60 -12.22 32.02
CA ALA A 118 15.16 -11.89 32.04
C ALA A 118 14.91 -10.39 32.32
N ARG A 119 15.77 -9.76 33.13
CA ARG A 119 15.66 -8.34 33.48
C ARG A 119 16.07 -7.40 32.34
N GLU A 120 17.11 -7.75 31.59
CA GLU A 120 17.56 -6.98 30.42
C GLU A 120 16.56 -7.10 29.26
N ARG A 121 15.94 -8.27 29.13
CA ARG A 121 14.89 -8.54 28.15
C ARG A 121 13.64 -7.70 28.40
N GLU A 122 13.20 -7.59 29.65
CA GLU A 122 12.07 -6.75 30.02
C GLU A 122 12.35 -5.27 29.77
N ALA A 123 13.55 -4.79 30.14
CA ALA A 123 13.97 -3.42 29.86
C ALA A 123 14.00 -3.11 28.34
N LEU A 124 14.46 -4.06 27.52
CA LEU A 124 14.47 -3.93 26.08
C LEU A 124 13.06 -3.90 25.48
N ILE A 125 12.13 -4.72 25.99
CA ILE A 125 10.72 -4.70 25.58
C ILE A 125 10.09 -3.33 25.87
N VAL A 126 10.34 -2.75 27.05
CA VAL A 126 9.83 -1.42 27.41
C VAL A 126 10.34 -0.36 26.44
N LYS A 127 11.64 -0.39 26.13
CA LYS A 127 12.26 0.55 25.17
C LYS A 127 11.65 0.43 23.77
N LEU A 128 11.59 -0.79 23.23
CA LEU A 128 11.04 -1.05 21.90
C LEU A 128 9.54 -0.70 21.82
N THR A 129 8.80 -0.88 22.91
CA THR A 129 7.38 -0.50 22.99
C THR A 129 7.19 1.02 22.90
N ALA A 130 8.09 1.79 23.52
CA ALA A 130 8.09 3.25 23.42
C ALA A 130 8.41 3.72 21.99
N GLU A 131 9.42 3.12 21.36
CA GLU A 131 9.79 3.39 19.96
C GLU A 131 8.65 3.02 18.99
N MET A 132 7.97 1.89 19.22
CA MET A 132 6.82 1.46 18.42
C MET A 132 5.67 2.47 18.48
N LYS A 133 5.36 2.97 19.68
CA LYS A 133 4.32 3.99 19.88
C LYS A 133 4.71 5.33 19.24
N ALA A 134 5.99 5.70 19.29
CA ALA A 134 6.49 6.89 18.62
C ALA A 134 6.36 6.77 17.10
N ALA A 135 6.78 5.65 16.51
CA ALA A 135 6.62 5.35 15.09
C ALA A 135 5.15 5.39 14.65
N ALA A 136 4.25 4.79 15.43
CA ALA A 136 2.81 4.86 15.16
C ALA A 136 2.25 6.29 15.21
N LYS A 137 2.78 7.15 16.09
CA LYS A 137 2.35 8.56 16.23
C LYS A 137 2.76 9.41 15.04
N ILE A 138 3.89 9.10 14.41
CA ILE A 138 4.38 9.77 13.19
C ILE A 138 3.93 9.07 11.90
N LEU A 139 2.97 8.14 11.99
CA LEU A 139 2.37 7.40 10.88
C LEU A 139 3.33 6.43 10.16
N GLU A 140 4.45 6.05 10.79
CA GLU A 140 5.36 5.01 10.31
C GLU A 140 4.87 3.62 10.72
N PHE A 141 3.77 3.16 10.11
CA PHE A 141 3.11 1.92 10.49
C PHE A 141 3.93 0.66 10.24
N GLU A 142 4.79 0.67 9.23
CA GLU A 142 5.68 -0.46 8.90
C GLU A 142 6.78 -0.64 9.96
N HIS A 143 7.36 0.48 10.42
CA HIS A 143 8.33 0.48 11.51
C HIS A 143 7.68 0.03 12.82
N ALA A 144 6.47 0.51 13.11
CA ALA A 144 5.70 0.04 14.26
C ALA A 144 5.39 -1.47 14.19
N ALA A 145 5.06 -2.00 13.01
CA ALA A 145 4.84 -3.44 12.81
C ALA A 145 6.12 -4.26 13.02
N MET A 146 7.26 -3.78 12.51
CA MET A 146 8.56 -4.44 12.73
C MET A 146 8.93 -4.48 14.22
N LEU A 147 8.72 -3.37 14.95
CA LEU A 147 9.00 -3.30 16.38
C LEU A 147 8.07 -4.21 17.18
N ARG A 148 6.78 -4.31 16.80
CA ARG A 148 5.82 -5.26 17.38
C ARG A 148 6.31 -6.70 17.23
N ASP A 149 6.74 -7.09 16.04
CA ASP A 149 7.18 -8.47 15.77
C ASP A 149 8.50 -8.80 16.49
N LYS A 150 9.40 -7.82 16.64
CA LYS A 150 10.61 -7.94 17.49
C LYS A 150 10.24 -8.12 18.96
N ILE A 151 9.28 -7.35 19.49
CA ILE A 151 8.79 -7.48 20.86
C ILE A 151 8.17 -8.87 21.08
N GLN A 152 7.40 -9.37 20.11
CA GLN A 152 6.78 -10.69 20.20
C GLN A 152 7.81 -11.82 20.24
N LYS A 153 8.84 -11.78 19.38
CA LYS A 153 9.97 -12.72 19.44
C LYS A 153 10.71 -12.63 20.79
N LEU A 154 10.89 -11.41 21.29
CA LEU A 154 11.41 -11.15 22.62
C LEU A 154 10.43 -11.51 23.73
N ARG A 155 9.19 -11.92 23.50
CA ARG A 155 8.30 -12.48 24.55
C ARG A 155 8.24 -14.00 24.48
N GLU A 156 8.32 -14.55 23.28
CA GLU A 156 8.23 -16.00 23.02
C GLU A 156 9.53 -16.77 23.26
N GLY A 157 10.70 -16.17 23.02
CA GLY A 157 11.99 -16.86 23.15
C GLY A 157 12.42 -17.10 24.59
N LYS A 158 12.02 -18.21 25.23
CA LYS A 158 12.46 -18.61 26.59
C LYS A 158 13.96 -18.48 26.82
#